data_AF-A0A0P4VRE6-F1
#
_entry.id   AF-A0A0P4VRE6-F1
#
_cell.length_a   1.000
_cell.length_b   1.000
_cell.length_c   1.000
_cell.angle_alpha   90.00
_cell.angle_beta   90.00
_cell.angle_gamma   90.00
#
_symmetry.space_group_name_H-M   'P 1'
#
loop_
_entity.id
_entity.type
_entity.pdbx_description
1 polymer ?
#
loop_
_entity_poly.entity_id
_entity_poly.type
_entity_poly.pdbx_seq_one_letter_code
_entity_poly.pdbx_strand_id
1 'polypeptide(L)'
;TVDGVAVRKIFVANLPLKVTNADLLTKFQTYGKIQNATVVPATSLRPSSFGFVTFYSPYDASRAIEKKLFLQGRKLFLSAADSWHQPKELPDGTIIWDTRPFQNKQVCSENQDAEEEEDEEEDADNEGEEECAVINDEVTCPISKLNDDCLHLIFGYLEINERVIVGHVCRRWRKVNETMWLGIRKLDFSTLPLSRVILNNDVLQLYLSLCPNVTVLNVATPEHHTLNSGAIVTIAKSCRLLEELTIKNIPIQRRSLALLAQNCPNLVAFYMSVCANHHDCEMITLVKKCKKLKKIGLKFSSSLSGAWLKHLRCPLQSLSLEMYEMNPDYLLQGISKVHSTLKELSFICCPAIRCSDIGTIAEMVPNLTYLTLAGMFSLIRLNALLPITKLKNLIRLDLEQNSVVCDNFMENLVENCSSLMHLNLSGTDHSYNLTEKGLTLVARLTNLTHLRIACHDGLNDNILKTLSNKLKNLKHLDLTGCQKITDEGCIEIINNCTQLESLNVSRCNITNTTMLAAIELAENGCKRKIHIIAGGTRVDPDELIIKPEIRPYINIDIQTIISQLDEFYDSDNDNSDLSLDDYDIYDDEAGYYDFFDSDEDDDFHYSDYDAAGWFFHI
;
A
#
# COMPACT_ATOMS: atom_id res chain seq x y z
N THR A 1 -26.49 -44.84 12.97
CA THR A 1 -27.07 -43.48 13.01
C THR A 1 -28.52 -43.56 12.53
N VAL A 2 -29.24 -42.44 12.39
CA VAL A 2 -30.63 -42.44 11.86
C VAL A 2 -30.70 -43.07 10.46
N ASP A 3 -29.57 -43.06 9.73
CA ASP A 3 -29.43 -43.57 8.36
C ASP A 3 -28.86 -45.01 8.29
N GLY A 4 -28.82 -45.74 9.41
CA GLY A 4 -28.34 -47.13 9.44
C GLY A 4 -26.81 -47.35 9.44
N VAL A 5 -26.00 -46.28 9.41
CA VAL A 5 -24.53 -46.37 9.47
C VAL A 5 -24.05 -46.86 10.84
N ALA A 6 -23.13 -47.83 10.87
CA ALA A 6 -22.52 -48.35 12.09
C ALA A 6 -21.77 -47.24 12.85
N VAL A 7 -22.10 -47.07 14.13
CA VAL A 7 -21.51 -46.02 14.97
C VAL A 7 -20.19 -46.52 15.54
N ARG A 8 -19.07 -46.01 15.02
CA ARG A 8 -17.73 -46.26 15.56
C ARG A 8 -17.14 -45.04 16.26
N LYS A 9 -17.50 -43.84 15.81
CA LYS A 9 -17.10 -42.56 16.41
C LYS A 9 -18.20 -41.98 17.30
N ILE A 10 -17.84 -41.67 18.53
CA ILE A 10 -18.73 -41.09 19.52
C ILE A 10 -18.28 -39.68 19.88
N PHE A 11 -19.25 -38.81 20.15
CA PHE A 11 -19.05 -37.46 20.67
C PHE A 11 -19.15 -37.48 22.19
N VAL A 12 -18.23 -36.78 22.86
CA VAL A 12 -18.12 -36.69 24.32
C VAL A 12 -18.20 -35.24 24.76
N ALA A 13 -19.27 -34.86 25.44
CA ALA A 13 -19.51 -33.51 25.95
C ALA A 13 -19.37 -33.42 27.48
N ASN A 14 -19.30 -32.18 27.98
CA ASN A 14 -19.16 -31.82 29.40
C ASN A 14 -17.84 -32.31 30.01
N LEU A 15 -16.75 -32.13 29.26
CA LEU A 15 -15.42 -32.47 29.71
C LEU A 15 -14.90 -31.50 30.80
N PRO A 16 -14.06 -31.95 31.74
CA PRO A 16 -13.30 -31.06 32.62
C PRO A 16 -12.36 -30.14 31.84
N LEU A 17 -12.07 -28.94 32.36
CA LEU A 17 -11.20 -27.95 31.69
C LEU A 17 -9.76 -28.41 31.51
N LYS A 18 -9.29 -29.37 32.32
CA LYS A 18 -7.92 -29.91 32.30
C LYS A 18 -7.85 -31.36 31.80
N VAL A 19 -8.85 -31.83 31.06
CA VAL A 19 -8.82 -33.20 30.53
C VAL A 19 -7.90 -33.30 29.32
N THR A 20 -7.13 -34.40 29.26
CA THR A 20 -6.21 -34.68 28.15
C THR A 20 -6.75 -35.79 27.24
N ASN A 21 -6.15 -35.94 26.05
CA ASN A 21 -6.43 -37.08 25.16
C ASN A 21 -6.15 -38.42 25.86
N ALA A 22 -5.10 -38.48 26.68
CA ALA A 22 -4.74 -39.67 27.45
C ALA A 22 -5.80 -40.02 28.51
N ASP A 23 -6.42 -39.03 29.15
CA ASP A 23 -7.50 -39.26 30.11
C ASP A 23 -8.75 -39.85 29.42
N LEU A 24 -9.11 -39.33 28.25
CA LEU A 24 -10.19 -39.89 27.43
C LEU A 24 -9.86 -41.31 26.98
N LEU A 25 -8.67 -41.54 26.44
CA LEU A 25 -8.22 -42.86 26.00
C LEU A 25 -8.28 -43.87 27.16
N THR A 26 -7.71 -43.51 28.30
CA THR A 26 -7.66 -44.36 29.50
C THR A 26 -9.05 -44.67 30.04
N LYS A 27 -9.98 -43.72 29.95
CA LYS A 27 -11.36 -43.94 30.38
C LYS A 27 -12.09 -44.88 29.44
N PHE A 28 -12.00 -44.66 28.13
CA PHE A 28 -12.82 -45.35 27.15
C PHE A 28 -12.24 -46.71 26.71
N GLN A 29 -10.94 -46.96 26.90
CA GLN A 29 -10.31 -48.26 26.56
C GLN A 29 -10.89 -49.41 27.38
N THR A 30 -11.51 -49.11 28.52
CA THR A 30 -12.23 -50.09 29.35
C THR A 30 -13.47 -50.67 28.67
N TYR A 31 -13.97 -50.01 27.60
CA TYR A 31 -15.15 -50.44 26.84
C TYR A 31 -14.81 -51.11 25.51
N GLY A 32 -13.56 -51.05 25.05
CA GLY A 32 -13.13 -51.62 23.77
C GLY A 32 -11.84 -51.02 23.23
N LYS A 33 -11.33 -51.59 22.14
CA LYS A 33 -10.11 -51.09 21.49
C LYS A 33 -10.39 -49.76 20.80
N ILE A 34 -9.62 -48.73 21.14
CA ILE A 34 -9.75 -47.37 20.61
C ILE A 34 -8.78 -47.18 19.45
N GLN A 35 -9.30 -46.59 18.37
CA GLN A 35 -8.54 -46.16 17.21
C GLN A 35 -8.02 -44.72 17.37
N ASN A 36 -8.82 -43.82 17.93
CA ASN A 36 -8.42 -42.44 18.22
C ASN A 36 -9.24 -41.84 19.38
N ALA A 37 -8.65 -40.99 20.21
CA ALA A 37 -9.31 -40.18 21.22
C ALA A 37 -8.77 -38.74 21.18
N THR A 38 -9.65 -37.76 21.01
CA THR A 38 -9.28 -36.35 20.82
C THR A 38 -10.14 -35.44 21.69
N VAL A 39 -9.50 -34.58 22.47
CA VAL A 39 -10.11 -33.46 23.22
C VAL A 39 -9.97 -32.20 22.39
N VAL A 40 -11.06 -31.47 22.25
CA VAL A 40 -11.10 -30.13 21.70
C VAL A 40 -11.25 -29.15 22.87
N PRO A 41 -10.23 -28.32 23.16
CA PRO A 41 -10.27 -27.38 24.28
C PRO A 41 -11.27 -26.25 24.03
N ALA A 42 -11.70 -25.60 25.11
CA ALA A 42 -12.54 -24.42 25.04
C ALA A 42 -11.77 -23.25 24.38
N THR A 43 -12.46 -22.44 23.58
CA THR A 43 -11.90 -21.23 22.94
C THR A 43 -12.69 -20.01 23.39
N SER A 44 -12.20 -18.80 23.10
CA SER A 44 -12.91 -17.54 23.39
C SER A 44 -14.33 -17.47 22.79
N LEU A 45 -14.58 -18.23 21.72
CA LEU A 45 -15.89 -18.36 21.05
C LEU A 45 -16.72 -19.57 21.55
N ARG A 46 -16.13 -20.54 22.28
CA ARG A 46 -16.81 -21.75 22.77
C ARG A 46 -16.40 -22.08 24.21
N PRO A 47 -17.26 -21.84 25.22
CA PRO A 47 -16.88 -21.88 26.63
C PRO A 47 -16.75 -23.29 27.25
N SER A 48 -16.94 -24.37 26.49
CA SER A 48 -16.88 -25.75 27.00
C SER A 48 -16.07 -26.67 26.10
N SER A 49 -15.21 -27.49 26.71
CA SER A 49 -14.46 -28.55 26.01
C SER A 49 -15.36 -29.75 25.69
N PHE A 50 -15.08 -30.38 24.56
CA PHE A 50 -15.71 -31.62 24.10
C PHE A 50 -14.66 -32.50 23.43
N GLY A 51 -15.00 -33.73 23.08
CA GLY A 51 -14.06 -34.65 22.44
C GLY A 51 -14.74 -35.69 21.57
N PHE A 52 -13.91 -36.45 20.86
CA PHE A 52 -14.33 -37.58 20.05
C PHE A 52 -13.53 -38.81 20.42
N VAL A 53 -14.20 -39.96 20.48
CA VAL A 53 -13.56 -41.27 20.65
C VAL A 53 -14.02 -42.18 19.53
N THR A 54 -13.08 -42.79 18.81
CA THR A 54 -13.36 -43.71 17.71
C THR A 54 -12.94 -45.11 18.12
N PHE A 55 -13.88 -46.05 18.13
CA PHE A 55 -13.66 -47.46 18.42
C PHE A 55 -13.40 -48.25 17.14
N TYR A 56 -12.61 -49.32 17.24
CA TYR A 56 -12.48 -50.27 16.15
C TYR A 56 -13.81 -51.02 15.88
N SER A 57 -14.56 -51.30 16.96
CA SER A 57 -15.82 -52.04 16.91
C SER A 57 -17.02 -51.12 17.18
N PRO A 58 -18.09 -51.18 16.35
CA PRO A 58 -19.30 -50.42 16.59
C PRO A 58 -20.07 -50.91 17.83
N TYR A 59 -19.89 -52.19 18.19
CA TYR A 59 -20.46 -52.76 19.41
C TYR A 59 -19.88 -52.10 20.67
N ASP A 60 -18.55 -51.87 20.67
CA ASP A 60 -17.86 -51.23 21.79
C ASP A 60 -18.30 -49.77 21.99
N ALA A 61 -18.48 -49.04 20.88
CA ALA A 61 -19.03 -47.69 20.88
C ALA A 61 -20.45 -47.64 21.45
N SER A 62 -21.34 -48.58 21.08
CA SER A 62 -22.70 -48.65 21.63
C SER A 62 -22.70 -48.91 23.13
N ARG A 63 -21.87 -49.86 23.59
CA ARG A 63 -21.73 -50.15 25.03
C ARG A 63 -21.26 -48.94 25.82
N ALA A 64 -20.37 -48.13 25.25
CA ALA A 64 -19.90 -46.91 25.90
C ALA A 64 -21.02 -45.87 26.03
N ILE A 65 -21.82 -45.65 24.98
CA ILE A 65 -22.92 -44.67 24.96
C ILE A 65 -24.01 -45.00 25.99
N GLU A 66 -24.34 -46.27 26.18
CA GLU A 66 -25.42 -46.71 27.09
C GLU A 66 -25.06 -46.55 28.59
N LYS A 67 -23.79 -46.31 28.92
CA LYS A 67 -23.32 -46.21 30.31
C LYS A 67 -23.26 -44.77 30.79
N LYS A 68 -23.64 -44.56 32.05
CA LYS A 68 -23.46 -43.28 32.75
C LYS A 68 -21.99 -43.13 33.15
N LEU A 69 -21.22 -42.41 32.35
CA LEU A 69 -19.79 -42.19 32.60
C LEU A 69 -19.53 -40.93 33.41
N PHE A 70 -18.55 -41.03 34.31
CA PHE A 70 -18.00 -39.91 35.04
C PHE A 70 -16.49 -39.83 34.83
N LEU A 71 -15.99 -38.61 34.64
CA LEU A 71 -14.56 -38.31 34.53
C LEU A 71 -14.25 -37.11 35.41
N GLN A 72 -13.32 -37.29 36.36
CA GLN A 72 -12.94 -36.28 37.35
C GLN A 72 -14.15 -35.64 38.07
N GLY A 73 -15.15 -36.44 38.44
CA GLY A 73 -16.35 -35.99 39.15
C GLY A 73 -17.44 -35.36 38.27
N ARG A 74 -17.21 -35.16 36.96
CA ARG A 74 -18.24 -34.67 36.02
C ARG A 74 -18.90 -35.81 35.26
N LYS A 75 -20.23 -35.74 35.11
CA LYS A 75 -20.99 -36.67 34.28
C LYS A 75 -20.78 -36.32 32.80
N LEU A 76 -20.29 -37.27 32.01
CA LEU A 76 -20.11 -37.12 30.58
C LEU A 76 -21.43 -37.29 29.82
N PHE A 77 -21.60 -36.56 28.73
CA PHE A 77 -22.70 -36.76 27.79
C PHE A 77 -22.16 -37.40 26.52
N LEU A 78 -22.70 -38.56 26.16
CA LEU A 78 -22.23 -39.36 25.04
C LEU A 78 -23.34 -39.46 23.99
N SER A 79 -22.97 -39.27 22.74
CA SER A 79 -23.85 -39.50 21.59
C SER A 79 -23.05 -40.06 20.43
N ALA A 80 -23.74 -40.64 19.45
CA ALA A 80 -23.12 -40.91 18.16
C ALA A 80 -22.64 -39.59 17.54
N ALA A 81 -21.45 -39.59 16.92
CA ALA A 81 -21.07 -38.49 16.03
C ALA A 81 -21.90 -38.57 14.74
N ASP A 82 -22.07 -37.44 14.04
CA ASP A 82 -22.86 -37.35 12.81
C ASP A 82 -22.42 -38.38 11.76
N SER A 83 -23.34 -38.82 10.91
CA SER A 83 -23.11 -39.86 9.89
C SER A 83 -21.91 -39.58 8.99
N TRP A 84 -21.63 -38.31 8.64
CA TRP A 84 -20.50 -37.90 7.80
C TRP A 84 -19.13 -37.90 8.53
N HIS A 85 -19.13 -37.97 9.86
CA HIS A 85 -17.93 -38.15 10.67
C HIS A 85 -17.65 -39.61 11.03
N GLN A 86 -18.54 -40.54 10.65
CA GLN A 86 -18.30 -41.97 10.85
C GLN A 86 -17.31 -42.50 9.80
N PRO A 87 -16.42 -43.43 10.15
CA PRO A 87 -15.62 -44.18 9.19
C PRO A 87 -16.51 -44.87 8.15
N LYS A 88 -16.09 -44.88 6.88
CA LYS A 88 -16.85 -45.51 5.79
C LYS A 88 -16.48 -46.98 5.72
N GLU A 89 -17.46 -47.86 5.89
CA GLU A 89 -17.32 -49.30 5.73
C GLU A 89 -17.71 -49.69 4.29
N LEU A 90 -16.78 -50.32 3.58
CA LEU A 90 -16.99 -50.83 2.22
C LEU A 90 -17.71 -52.20 2.26
N PRO A 91 -18.35 -52.64 1.17
CA PRO A 91 -19.09 -53.91 1.12
C PRO A 91 -18.25 -55.16 1.40
N ASP A 92 -16.93 -55.07 1.23
CA ASP A 92 -15.94 -56.12 1.55
C ASP A 92 -15.58 -56.18 3.05
N GLY A 93 -16.12 -55.26 3.86
CA GLY A 93 -15.82 -55.13 5.28
C GLY A 93 -14.61 -54.24 5.60
N THR A 94 -13.96 -53.66 4.59
CA THR A 94 -12.82 -52.74 4.78
C THR A 94 -13.31 -51.41 5.33
N ILE A 95 -12.64 -50.88 6.36
CA ILE A 95 -13.00 -49.62 7.01
C ILE A 95 -12.03 -48.51 6.58
N ILE A 96 -12.57 -47.49 5.92
CA ILE A 96 -11.86 -46.24 5.59
C ILE A 96 -12.03 -45.28 6.77
N TRP A 97 -10.93 -45.04 7.48
CA TRP A 97 -10.93 -44.25 8.72
C TRP A 97 -10.89 -42.73 8.52
N ASP A 98 -10.50 -42.25 7.32
CA ASP A 98 -10.53 -40.83 6.93
C ASP A 98 -11.51 -40.63 5.78
N THR A 99 -12.64 -39.97 6.03
CA THR A 99 -13.76 -39.83 5.09
C THR A 99 -13.89 -38.43 4.48
N ARG A 100 -12.83 -37.61 4.51
CA ARG A 100 -12.87 -36.30 3.85
C ARG A 100 -12.98 -36.45 2.33
N PRO A 101 -13.83 -35.68 1.62
CA PRO A 101 -14.18 -35.98 0.23
C PRO A 101 -13.03 -35.65 -0.73
N PHE A 102 -12.57 -36.63 -1.51
CA PHE A 102 -11.88 -36.40 -2.78
C PHE A 102 -12.87 -35.78 -3.79
N GLN A 103 -12.70 -34.53 -4.19
CA GLN A 103 -13.45 -33.95 -5.31
C GLN A 103 -12.77 -34.36 -6.63
N ASN A 104 -13.47 -35.18 -7.40
CA ASN A 104 -12.98 -35.79 -8.63
C ASN A 104 -12.97 -34.80 -9.79
N LYS A 105 -11.88 -34.87 -10.58
CA LYS A 105 -11.76 -34.36 -11.95
C LYS A 105 -12.96 -34.77 -12.80
N GLN A 106 -13.54 -33.83 -13.53
CA GLN A 106 -14.39 -34.12 -14.67
C GLN A 106 -13.62 -33.86 -15.96
N VAL A 107 -13.66 -34.87 -16.82
CA VAL A 107 -12.96 -35.08 -18.08
C VAL A 107 -13.39 -34.07 -19.15
N CYS A 108 -12.41 -33.58 -19.93
CA CYS A 108 -12.55 -33.33 -21.36
C CYS A 108 -11.23 -33.72 -22.05
N SER A 109 -11.29 -34.72 -22.92
CA SER A 109 -10.22 -35.11 -23.85
C SER A 109 -10.83 -35.45 -25.21
N GLU A 110 -10.43 -34.70 -26.23
CA GLU A 110 -10.32 -35.04 -27.66
C GLU A 110 -9.14 -34.17 -28.14
N ASN A 111 -8.04 -34.60 -28.76
CA ASN A 111 -7.64 -35.77 -29.54
C ASN A 111 -6.16 -36.08 -29.23
N GLN A 112 -5.77 -37.35 -29.06
CA GLN A 112 -5.00 -38.14 -30.04
C GLN A 112 -3.88 -37.36 -30.75
N ASP A 113 -2.63 -37.58 -30.34
CA ASP A 113 -1.69 -38.37 -31.13
C ASP A 113 -0.66 -39.01 -30.20
N ALA A 114 -0.32 -40.26 -30.52
CA ALA A 114 0.54 -41.14 -29.76
C ALA A 114 1.99 -40.93 -30.17
N GLU A 115 2.86 -40.67 -29.20
CA GLU A 115 4.26 -41.08 -29.29
C GLU A 115 4.63 -41.76 -27.97
N GLU A 116 5.02 -43.02 -28.12
CA GLU A 116 5.53 -43.91 -27.08
C GLU A 116 6.93 -43.43 -26.69
N GLU A 117 7.12 -43.05 -25.43
CA GLU A 117 8.41 -43.19 -24.77
C GLU A 117 8.16 -43.93 -23.45
N GLU A 118 8.43 -45.24 -23.51
CA GLU A 118 8.62 -46.09 -22.35
C GLU A 118 9.95 -45.74 -21.67
N ASP A 119 9.92 -45.85 -20.35
CA ASP A 119 11.04 -46.08 -19.43
C ASP A 119 11.96 -44.91 -19.08
N GLU A 120 11.69 -44.32 -17.91
CA GLU A 120 12.60 -44.39 -16.76
C GLU A 120 11.76 -44.14 -15.47
N GLU A 121 11.00 -45.16 -15.05
CA GLU A 121 10.62 -45.34 -13.65
C GLU A 121 11.86 -45.85 -12.91
N GLU A 122 12.65 -44.98 -12.32
CA GLU A 122 13.51 -45.32 -11.17
C GLU A 122 13.84 -44.02 -10.41
N ASP A 123 13.84 -44.12 -9.08
CA ASP A 123 14.16 -43.07 -8.08
C ASP A 123 13.04 -42.12 -7.62
N ALA A 124 12.03 -42.68 -6.92
CA ALA A 124 11.30 -41.94 -5.87
C ALA A 124 10.96 -42.77 -4.62
N ASP A 125 11.57 -43.96 -4.44
CA ASP A 125 11.40 -44.78 -3.24
C ASP A 125 12.58 -44.56 -2.26
N ASN A 126 12.65 -43.37 -1.65
CA ASN A 126 13.22 -43.24 -0.29
C ASN A 126 13.01 -41.85 0.35
N GLU A 127 11.80 -41.28 0.33
CA GLU A 127 11.45 -40.32 1.38
C GLU A 127 11.05 -41.12 2.62
N GLY A 128 12.03 -41.36 3.49
CA GLY A 128 11.84 -42.10 4.73
C GLY A 128 10.62 -41.61 5.50
N GLU A 129 9.91 -42.55 6.12
CA GLU A 129 8.76 -42.29 6.98
C GLU A 129 9.13 -41.28 8.07
N GLU A 130 8.91 -39.98 7.84
CA GLU A 130 8.93 -38.98 8.90
C GLU A 130 7.69 -39.26 9.77
N GLU A 131 7.90 -40.07 10.82
CA GLU A 131 6.94 -40.24 11.89
C GLU A 131 6.74 -38.92 12.64
N CYS A 132 5.53 -38.69 13.15
CA CYS A 132 5.28 -37.53 13.99
C CYS A 132 6.15 -37.65 15.26
N ALA A 133 7.10 -36.73 15.44
CA ALA A 133 7.96 -36.72 16.60
C ALA A 133 7.28 -36.00 17.77
N VAL A 134 7.54 -36.48 18.99
CA VAL A 134 7.16 -35.76 20.22
C VAL A 134 8.39 -35.03 20.71
N ILE A 135 8.39 -33.71 20.58
CA ILE A 135 9.40 -32.83 21.16
C ILE A 135 8.65 -31.94 22.16
N ASN A 136 9.04 -31.97 23.43
CA ASN A 136 8.44 -31.16 24.50
C ASN A 136 6.91 -31.30 24.64
N ASP A 137 6.38 -32.54 24.60
CA ASP A 137 4.94 -32.84 24.77
C ASP A 137 3.98 -32.27 23.70
N GLU A 138 4.50 -31.66 22.63
CA GLU A 138 3.72 -31.30 21.44
C GLU A 138 3.94 -32.35 20.33
N VAL A 139 2.85 -32.90 19.76
CA VAL A 139 2.93 -33.77 18.58
C VAL A 139 3.15 -32.88 17.37
N THR A 140 4.37 -32.87 16.82
CA THR A 140 4.65 -32.16 15.58
C THR A 140 4.35 -33.11 14.42
N CYS A 141 3.32 -32.80 13.63
CA CYS A 141 3.09 -33.47 12.36
C CYS A 141 4.04 -32.86 11.31
N PRO A 142 4.82 -33.67 10.57
CA PRO A 142 5.61 -33.17 9.47
C PRO A 142 4.74 -32.42 8.48
N ILE A 143 5.22 -31.27 7.99
CA ILE A 143 4.49 -30.42 7.05
C ILE A 143 4.11 -31.17 5.76
N SER A 144 4.89 -32.20 5.39
CA SER A 144 4.63 -33.12 4.28
C SER A 144 3.31 -33.88 4.40
N LYS A 145 2.80 -34.13 5.62
CA LYS A 145 1.52 -34.83 5.87
C LYS A 145 0.29 -33.92 5.78
N LEU A 146 0.47 -32.60 5.69
CA LEU A 146 -0.65 -31.68 5.47
C LEU A 146 -1.18 -31.84 4.03
N ASN A 147 -2.48 -31.64 3.82
CA ASN A 147 -3.05 -31.62 2.46
C ASN A 147 -2.75 -30.29 1.75
N ASP A 148 -3.00 -30.25 0.44
CA ASP A 148 -2.67 -29.07 -0.38
C ASP A 148 -3.45 -27.83 0.07
N ASP A 149 -4.69 -27.96 0.57
CA ASP A 149 -5.46 -26.83 1.11
C ASP A 149 -4.80 -26.21 2.34
N CYS A 150 -4.29 -27.04 3.26
CA CYS A 150 -3.56 -26.58 4.43
C CYS A 150 -2.24 -25.92 4.01
N LEU A 151 -1.50 -26.52 3.07
CA LEU A 151 -0.28 -25.92 2.54
C LEU A 151 -0.55 -24.59 1.84
N HIS A 152 -1.64 -24.51 1.07
CA HIS A 152 -2.10 -23.28 0.43
C HIS A 152 -2.38 -22.21 1.49
N LEU A 153 -3.16 -22.52 2.54
CA LEU A 153 -3.39 -21.57 3.63
C LEU A 153 -2.09 -21.11 4.30
N ILE A 154 -1.16 -22.03 4.59
CA ILE A 154 0.14 -21.71 5.19
C ILE A 154 0.95 -20.79 4.26
N PHE A 155 1.11 -21.14 2.98
CA PHE A 155 1.82 -20.32 2.00
C PHE A 155 1.14 -18.97 1.77
N GLY A 156 -0.18 -18.88 1.99
CA GLY A 156 -0.94 -17.65 1.93
C GLY A 156 -0.51 -16.61 2.98
N TYR A 157 0.05 -17.06 4.10
CA TYR A 157 0.63 -16.17 5.13
C TYR A 157 2.06 -15.73 4.83
N LEU A 158 2.74 -16.38 3.89
CA LEU A 158 4.11 -16.04 3.52
C LEU A 158 4.15 -14.79 2.66
N GLU A 159 5.22 -14.03 2.83
CA GLU A 159 5.59 -12.91 1.98
C GLU A 159 5.94 -13.38 0.57
N ILE A 160 5.86 -12.48 -0.41
CA ILE A 160 6.09 -12.84 -1.81
C ILE A 160 7.50 -13.42 -2.06
N ASN A 161 8.53 -12.92 -1.36
CA ASN A 161 9.89 -13.43 -1.46
C ASN A 161 10.00 -14.86 -0.91
N GLU A 162 9.31 -15.15 0.19
CA GLU A 162 9.28 -16.47 0.82
C GLU A 162 8.53 -17.48 -0.05
N ARG A 163 7.49 -17.03 -0.77
CA ARG A 163 6.79 -17.89 -1.74
C ARG A 163 7.67 -18.32 -2.89
N VAL A 164 8.66 -17.50 -3.31
CA VAL A 164 9.65 -17.95 -4.30
C VAL A 164 10.44 -19.13 -3.75
N ILE A 165 10.87 -19.06 -2.48
CA ILE A 165 11.62 -20.14 -1.81
C ILE A 165 10.77 -21.41 -1.70
N VAL A 166 9.49 -21.28 -1.34
CA VAL A 166 8.54 -22.42 -1.27
C VAL A 166 8.49 -23.20 -2.59
N GLY A 167 8.52 -22.51 -3.73
CA GLY A 167 8.53 -23.14 -5.05
C GLY A 167 9.77 -23.99 -5.36
N HIS A 168 10.84 -23.83 -4.59
CA HIS A 168 12.11 -24.55 -4.73
C HIS A 168 12.26 -25.73 -3.77
N VAL A 169 11.35 -25.90 -2.80
CA VAL A 169 11.47 -26.97 -1.78
C VAL A 169 11.23 -28.35 -2.39
N CYS A 170 10.09 -28.58 -3.04
CA CYS A 170 9.80 -29.83 -3.74
C CYS A 170 8.75 -29.63 -4.84
N ARG A 171 8.59 -30.62 -5.74
CA ARG A 171 7.64 -30.57 -6.86
C ARG A 171 6.20 -30.30 -6.40
N ARG A 172 5.79 -30.90 -5.27
CA ARG A 172 4.45 -30.71 -4.69
C ARG A 172 4.23 -29.27 -4.23
N TRP A 173 5.19 -28.71 -3.50
CA TRP A 173 5.09 -27.34 -2.98
C TRP A 173 5.06 -26.32 -4.13
N ARG A 174 5.86 -26.54 -5.17
CA ARG A 174 5.82 -25.74 -6.40
C ARG A 174 4.41 -25.69 -6.99
N LYS A 175 3.79 -26.86 -7.18
CA LYS A 175 2.43 -26.97 -7.74
C LYS A 175 1.37 -26.30 -6.88
N VAL A 176 1.44 -26.46 -5.55
CA VAL A 176 0.51 -25.78 -4.63
C VAL A 176 0.70 -24.26 -4.70
N ASN A 177 1.93 -23.81 -4.81
CA ASN A 177 2.30 -22.40 -4.88
C ASN A 177 1.95 -21.75 -6.24
N GLU A 178 1.96 -22.48 -7.36
CA GLU A 178 1.57 -21.98 -8.70
C GLU A 178 0.22 -21.26 -8.68
N THR A 179 -0.77 -21.87 -8.02
CA THR A 179 -2.13 -21.30 -7.93
C THR A 179 -2.19 -19.98 -7.14
N MET A 180 -1.23 -19.74 -6.23
CA MET A 180 -1.19 -18.52 -5.42
C MET A 180 -0.75 -17.30 -6.22
N TRP A 181 0.16 -17.48 -7.17
CA TRP A 181 0.65 -16.37 -7.97
C TRP A 181 -0.44 -15.79 -8.86
N LEU A 182 -1.41 -16.60 -9.28
CA LEU A 182 -2.60 -16.16 -10.02
C LEU A 182 -3.47 -15.18 -9.23
N GLY A 183 -3.39 -15.20 -7.89
CA GLY A 183 -4.14 -14.31 -6.99
C GLY A 183 -3.48 -12.94 -6.80
N ILE A 184 -2.21 -12.79 -7.16
CA ILE A 184 -1.48 -11.53 -6.96
C ILE A 184 -1.96 -10.48 -7.99
N ARG A 185 -2.38 -9.33 -7.49
CA ARG A 185 -2.85 -8.18 -8.29
C ARG A 185 -1.93 -6.97 -8.20
N LYS A 186 -1.23 -6.82 -7.07
CA LYS A 186 -0.33 -5.70 -6.80
C LYS A 186 1.08 -6.21 -6.57
N LEU A 187 2.04 -5.67 -7.32
CA LEU A 187 3.47 -5.82 -7.10
C LEU A 187 4.07 -4.44 -6.88
N ASP A 188 4.69 -4.24 -5.73
CA ASP A 188 5.17 -2.92 -5.31
C ASP A 188 6.55 -3.02 -4.71
N PHE A 189 7.56 -2.73 -5.53
CA PHE A 189 8.97 -2.80 -5.18
C PHE A 189 9.46 -1.56 -4.42
N SER A 190 8.60 -0.56 -4.15
CA SER A 190 9.00 0.59 -3.33
C SER A 190 8.75 0.40 -1.84
N THR A 191 8.02 -0.65 -1.46
CA THR A 191 7.62 -0.92 -0.07
C THR A 191 8.00 -2.34 0.35
N LEU A 192 8.09 -2.57 1.67
CA LEU A 192 8.35 -3.92 2.19
C LEU A 192 7.21 -4.88 1.79
N PRO A 193 7.54 -6.14 1.47
CA PRO A 193 8.88 -6.75 1.59
C PRO A 193 9.75 -6.66 0.32
N LEU A 194 9.17 -6.25 -0.81
CA LEU A 194 9.85 -6.24 -2.11
C LEU A 194 10.91 -5.15 -2.25
N SER A 195 10.85 -4.09 -1.43
CA SER A 195 11.87 -3.03 -1.43
C SER A 195 13.29 -3.51 -1.11
N ARG A 196 13.45 -4.72 -0.54
CA ARG A 196 14.74 -5.35 -0.28
C ARG A 196 15.34 -6.06 -1.51
N VAL A 197 14.56 -6.21 -2.58
CA VAL A 197 14.99 -6.91 -3.79
C VAL A 197 15.75 -5.96 -4.69
N ILE A 198 16.98 -6.32 -5.06
CA ILE A 198 17.74 -5.60 -6.08
C ILE A 198 17.10 -5.90 -7.44
N LEU A 199 16.35 -4.93 -7.96
CA LEU A 199 15.55 -5.12 -9.16
C LEU A 199 16.39 -4.90 -10.43
N ASN A 200 16.45 -5.93 -11.27
CA ASN A 200 17.00 -5.88 -12.62
C ASN A 200 15.97 -6.44 -13.62
N ASN A 201 16.27 -6.40 -14.92
CA ASN A 201 15.33 -6.83 -15.95
C ASN A 201 14.92 -8.32 -15.82
N ASP A 202 15.86 -9.19 -15.47
CA ASP A 202 15.64 -10.64 -15.38
C ASP A 202 14.77 -10.98 -14.16
N VAL A 203 15.07 -10.36 -13.02
CA VAL A 203 14.28 -10.49 -11.79
C VAL A 203 12.87 -9.93 -12.01
N LEU A 204 12.74 -8.79 -12.69
CA LEU A 204 11.42 -8.26 -13.06
C LEU A 204 10.66 -9.25 -13.94
N GLN A 205 11.30 -9.79 -14.98
CA GLN A 205 10.69 -10.78 -15.86
C GLN A 205 10.25 -12.03 -15.09
N LEU A 206 11.06 -12.51 -14.15
CA LEU A 206 10.71 -13.64 -13.28
C LEU A 206 9.42 -13.35 -12.51
N TYR A 207 9.36 -12.23 -11.76
CA TYR A 207 8.16 -11.88 -10.99
C TYR A 207 6.91 -11.71 -11.87
N LEU A 208 7.05 -11.10 -13.05
CA LEU A 208 5.93 -10.93 -13.97
C LEU A 208 5.49 -12.24 -14.61
N SER A 209 6.40 -13.19 -14.85
CA SER A 209 6.07 -14.53 -15.34
C SER A 209 5.29 -15.35 -14.30
N LEU A 210 5.62 -15.17 -13.02
CA LEU A 210 4.90 -15.79 -11.91
C LEU A 210 3.51 -15.16 -11.75
N CYS A 211 3.40 -13.83 -11.87
CA CYS A 211 2.18 -13.07 -11.57
C CYS A 211 1.49 -12.52 -12.84
N PRO A 212 0.82 -13.35 -13.66
CA PRO A 212 0.25 -12.90 -14.94
C PRO A 212 -0.96 -11.95 -14.78
N ASN A 213 -1.58 -11.90 -13.61
CA ASN A 213 -2.80 -11.14 -13.34
C ASN A 213 -2.54 -9.78 -12.65
N VAL A 214 -1.33 -9.26 -12.70
CA VAL A 214 -0.98 -7.98 -12.06
C VAL A 214 -1.74 -6.83 -12.73
N THR A 215 -2.42 -6.05 -11.90
CA THR A 215 -3.13 -4.82 -12.29
C THR A 215 -2.43 -3.57 -11.77
N VAL A 216 -1.66 -3.65 -10.68
CA VAL A 216 -0.89 -2.53 -10.11
C VAL A 216 0.58 -2.92 -10.03
N LEU A 217 1.42 -2.23 -10.77
CA LEU A 217 2.88 -2.47 -10.78
C LEU A 217 3.62 -1.18 -10.43
N ASN A 218 4.41 -1.23 -9.35
CA ASN A 218 5.32 -0.17 -8.99
C ASN A 218 6.76 -0.71 -8.96
N VAL A 219 7.57 -0.28 -9.91
CA VAL A 219 9.01 -0.61 -10.01
C VAL A 219 9.91 0.57 -9.63
N ALA A 220 9.34 1.65 -9.10
CA ALA A 220 10.09 2.82 -8.66
C ALA A 220 10.72 2.57 -7.28
N THR A 221 11.81 1.82 -7.26
CA THR A 221 12.51 1.50 -6.02
C THR A 221 13.16 2.75 -5.39
N PRO A 222 13.23 2.84 -4.05
CA PRO A 222 13.97 3.88 -3.36
C PRO A 222 15.48 3.72 -3.55
N GLU A 223 15.98 2.49 -3.58
CA GLU A 223 17.39 2.14 -3.81
C GLU A 223 17.75 2.13 -5.30
N HIS A 224 19.06 2.08 -5.61
CA HIS A 224 19.56 1.93 -6.98
C HIS A 224 19.13 0.58 -7.59
N HIS A 225 18.23 0.61 -8.58
CA HIS A 225 17.94 -0.54 -9.44
C HIS A 225 18.82 -0.51 -10.70
N THR A 226 18.95 -1.65 -11.39
CA THR A 226 19.68 -1.75 -12.66
C THR A 226 18.76 -1.95 -13.87
N LEU A 227 17.46 -1.66 -13.71
CA LEU A 227 16.50 -1.68 -14.82
C LEU A 227 16.93 -0.77 -15.97
N ASN A 228 16.95 -1.34 -17.16
CA ASN A 228 17.21 -0.62 -18.40
C ASN A 228 15.91 -0.50 -19.24
N SER A 229 16.02 0.09 -20.42
CA SER A 229 14.88 0.29 -21.35
C SER A 229 14.08 -0.97 -21.71
N GLY A 230 14.67 -2.16 -21.62
CA GLY A 230 13.98 -3.44 -21.82
C GLY A 230 12.90 -3.70 -20.76
N ALA A 231 12.97 -3.10 -19.58
CA ALA A 231 12.00 -3.29 -18.52
C ALA A 231 10.57 -2.91 -18.95
N ILE A 232 10.42 -1.78 -19.66
CA ILE A 232 9.10 -1.34 -20.16
C ILE A 232 8.56 -2.31 -21.20
N VAL A 233 9.44 -2.87 -22.05
CA VAL A 233 9.06 -3.88 -23.03
C VAL A 233 8.60 -5.16 -22.35
N THR A 234 9.32 -5.62 -21.32
CA THR A 234 8.94 -6.79 -20.52
C THR A 234 7.59 -6.58 -19.84
N ILE A 235 7.35 -5.40 -19.25
CA ILE A 235 6.07 -5.04 -18.63
C ILE A 235 4.95 -5.06 -19.67
N ALA A 236 5.16 -4.41 -20.82
CA ALA A 236 4.17 -4.36 -21.90
C ALA A 236 3.81 -5.74 -22.45
N LYS A 237 4.75 -6.69 -22.49
CA LYS A 237 4.50 -8.06 -22.95
C LYS A 237 3.77 -8.91 -21.92
N SER A 238 4.09 -8.72 -20.64
CA SER A 238 3.65 -9.62 -19.56
C SER A 238 2.35 -9.16 -18.89
N CYS A 239 2.09 -7.85 -18.80
CA CYS A 239 1.02 -7.29 -17.95
C CYS A 239 -0.17 -6.77 -18.77
N ARG A 240 -0.99 -7.65 -19.37
CA ARG A 240 -2.14 -7.23 -20.21
C ARG A 240 -3.31 -6.61 -19.42
N LEU A 241 -3.41 -6.92 -18.13
CA LEU A 241 -4.45 -6.42 -17.23
C LEU A 241 -4.00 -5.17 -16.45
N LEU A 242 -2.88 -4.57 -16.81
CA LEU A 242 -2.30 -3.45 -16.06
C LEU A 242 -3.23 -2.23 -16.05
N GLU A 243 -3.54 -1.75 -14.86
CA GLU A 243 -4.35 -0.57 -14.56
C GLU A 243 -3.50 0.57 -13.99
N GLU A 244 -2.45 0.29 -13.23
CA GLU A 244 -1.57 1.29 -12.65
C GLU A 244 -0.11 0.89 -12.84
N LEU A 245 0.68 1.83 -13.36
CA LEU A 245 2.11 1.67 -13.53
C LEU A 245 2.88 2.86 -12.97
N THR A 246 3.85 2.57 -12.11
CA THR A 246 4.81 3.54 -11.59
C THR A 246 6.24 3.11 -11.93
N ILE A 247 6.95 3.98 -12.67
CA ILE A 247 8.35 3.78 -13.07
C ILE A 247 9.23 4.93 -12.56
N LYS A 248 10.49 4.66 -12.27
CA LYS A 248 11.49 5.68 -11.89
C LYS A 248 12.82 5.32 -12.52
N ASN A 249 13.56 6.31 -13.00
CA ASN A 249 14.93 6.15 -13.49
C ASN A 249 15.12 5.03 -14.54
N ILE A 250 14.10 4.77 -15.38
CA ILE A 250 14.20 3.81 -16.49
C ILE A 250 14.38 4.61 -17.79
N PRO A 251 15.47 4.39 -18.56
CA PRO A 251 15.61 5.01 -19.86
C PRO A 251 14.48 4.56 -20.80
N ILE A 252 13.77 5.49 -21.41
CA ILE A 252 12.68 5.19 -22.32
C ILE A 252 13.23 5.12 -23.74
N GLN A 253 12.94 4.03 -24.46
CA GLN A 253 13.21 3.94 -25.90
C GLN A 253 12.02 4.47 -26.70
N ARG A 254 12.28 4.96 -27.92
CA ARG A 254 11.29 5.61 -28.81
C ARG A 254 9.96 4.86 -29.00
N ARG A 255 9.94 3.53 -28.90
CA ARG A 255 8.71 2.72 -29.10
C ARG A 255 8.21 2.03 -27.85
N SER A 256 8.92 2.14 -26.72
CA SER A 256 8.62 1.38 -25.51
C SER A 256 7.27 1.75 -24.88
N LEU A 257 6.97 3.05 -24.70
CA LEU A 257 5.65 3.49 -24.21
C LEU A 257 4.54 3.27 -25.23
N ALA A 258 4.84 3.31 -26.53
CA ALA A 258 3.86 3.00 -27.58
C ALA A 258 3.42 1.53 -27.51
N LEU A 259 4.38 0.61 -27.29
CA LEU A 259 4.12 -0.81 -27.07
C LEU A 259 3.32 -1.04 -25.77
N LEU A 260 3.70 -0.36 -24.69
CA LEU A 260 2.95 -0.37 -23.44
C LEU A 260 1.49 0.05 -23.67
N ALA A 261 1.28 1.16 -24.37
CA ALA A 261 -0.06 1.67 -24.65
C ALA A 261 -0.90 0.75 -25.54
N GLN A 262 -0.24 -0.05 -26.40
CA GLN A 262 -0.90 -1.03 -27.25
C GLN A 262 -1.32 -2.28 -26.46
N ASN A 263 -0.45 -2.78 -25.58
CA ASN A 263 -0.67 -4.04 -24.88
C ASN A 263 -1.37 -3.88 -23.52
N CYS A 264 -1.38 -2.67 -22.95
CA CYS A 264 -2.01 -2.35 -21.67
C CYS A 264 -3.14 -1.31 -21.83
N PRO A 265 -4.21 -1.59 -22.61
CA PRO A 265 -5.26 -0.61 -22.91
C PRO A 265 -6.12 -0.24 -21.69
N ASN A 266 -6.03 -1.01 -20.59
CA ASN A 266 -6.79 -0.80 -19.36
C ASN A 266 -6.13 0.19 -18.40
N LEU A 267 -4.99 0.78 -18.77
CA LEU A 267 -4.25 1.69 -17.91
C LEU A 267 -5.12 2.88 -17.46
N VAL A 268 -5.25 3.01 -16.14
CA VAL A 268 -5.99 4.04 -15.41
C VAL A 268 -5.06 5.08 -14.80
N ALA A 269 -3.86 4.68 -14.38
CA ALA A 269 -2.88 5.57 -13.77
C ALA A 269 -1.47 5.29 -14.29
N PHE A 270 -0.75 6.37 -14.61
CA PHE A 270 0.63 6.30 -15.07
C PHE A 270 1.49 7.33 -14.35
N TYR A 271 2.55 6.86 -13.70
CA TYR A 271 3.49 7.68 -12.96
C TYR A 271 4.90 7.41 -13.43
N MET A 272 5.66 8.47 -13.71
CA MET A 272 7.07 8.36 -14.08
C MET A 272 7.93 9.45 -13.45
N SER A 273 9.16 9.08 -13.07
CA SER A 273 10.10 9.97 -12.39
C SER A 273 11.53 9.80 -12.89
N VAL A 274 12.24 10.89 -13.19
CA VAL A 274 13.68 10.89 -13.58
C VAL A 274 13.99 9.93 -14.75
N CYS A 275 13.03 9.70 -15.65
CA CYS A 275 13.29 8.83 -16.80
C CYS A 275 13.96 9.65 -17.90
N ALA A 276 15.00 9.11 -18.55
CA ALA A 276 15.71 9.80 -19.62
C ALA A 276 15.22 9.36 -21.02
N ASN A 277 15.64 10.09 -22.06
CA ASN A 277 15.51 9.71 -23.48
C ASN A 277 14.07 9.58 -24.04
N HIS A 278 13.11 10.32 -23.49
CA HIS A 278 11.72 10.35 -23.98
C HIS A 278 11.33 11.72 -24.52
N HIS A 279 10.48 11.75 -25.54
CA HIS A 279 9.95 12.96 -26.15
C HIS A 279 8.42 12.96 -26.09
N ASP A 280 7.82 14.05 -26.54
CA ASP A 280 6.37 14.19 -26.54
C ASP A 280 5.67 13.12 -27.40
N CYS A 281 6.28 12.60 -28.46
CA CYS A 281 5.63 11.64 -29.37
C CYS A 281 5.27 10.30 -28.69
N GLU A 282 6.10 9.80 -27.78
CA GLU A 282 5.81 8.60 -27.01
C GLU A 282 4.63 8.81 -26.06
N MET A 283 4.64 9.93 -25.34
CA MET A 283 3.55 10.31 -24.43
C MET A 283 2.24 10.58 -25.19
N ILE A 284 2.31 11.20 -26.38
CA ILE A 284 1.16 11.40 -27.26
C ILE A 284 0.50 10.06 -27.60
N THR A 285 1.30 9.04 -27.93
CA THR A 285 0.79 7.70 -28.24
C THR A 285 0.09 7.10 -27.03
N LEU A 286 0.70 7.21 -25.84
CA LEU A 286 0.12 6.72 -24.59
C LEU A 286 -1.24 7.36 -24.30
N VAL A 287 -1.33 8.69 -24.28
CA VAL A 287 -2.59 9.41 -23.95
C VAL A 287 -3.66 9.27 -25.05
N LYS A 288 -3.26 8.99 -26.30
CA LYS A 288 -4.19 8.69 -27.38
C LYS A 288 -4.74 7.28 -27.29
N LYS A 289 -3.94 6.25 -26.97
CA LYS A 289 -4.38 4.84 -26.96
C LYS A 289 -5.03 4.44 -25.63
N CYS A 290 -4.50 4.88 -24.48
CA CYS A 290 -5.03 4.52 -23.15
C CYS A 290 -6.27 5.37 -22.79
N LYS A 291 -7.44 4.99 -23.30
CA LYS A 291 -8.69 5.74 -23.13
C LYS A 291 -9.25 5.76 -21.70
N LYS A 292 -8.85 4.81 -20.85
CA LYS A 292 -9.27 4.71 -19.45
C LYS A 292 -8.41 5.51 -18.48
N LEU A 293 -7.36 6.18 -18.98
CA LEU A 293 -6.40 6.91 -18.18
C LEU A 293 -7.09 8.08 -17.44
N LYS A 294 -6.97 8.08 -16.12
CA LYS A 294 -7.56 9.06 -15.20
C LYS A 294 -6.49 9.84 -14.42
N LYS A 295 -5.29 9.28 -14.24
CA LYS A 295 -4.23 9.91 -13.47
C LYS A 295 -2.91 9.87 -14.24
N ILE A 296 -2.24 11.01 -14.31
CA ILE A 296 -0.89 11.14 -14.85
C ILE A 296 -0.05 11.93 -13.86
N GLY A 297 1.09 11.37 -13.47
CA GLY A 297 2.09 12.07 -12.65
C GLY A 297 3.48 12.00 -13.26
N LEU A 298 4.10 13.15 -13.50
CA LEU A 298 5.45 13.24 -14.05
C LEU A 298 6.34 14.04 -13.08
N LYS A 299 7.51 13.48 -12.74
CA LYS A 299 8.52 14.14 -11.90
C LYS A 299 9.86 14.17 -12.63
N PHE A 300 10.56 15.31 -12.60
CA PHE A 300 11.89 15.47 -13.21
C PHE A 300 11.98 14.92 -14.64
N SER A 301 11.33 15.59 -15.59
CA SER A 301 11.26 15.15 -16.99
C SER A 301 11.75 16.25 -17.92
N SER A 302 13.07 16.47 -17.94
CA SER A 302 13.72 17.59 -18.64
C SER A 302 13.60 17.55 -20.17
N SER A 303 13.25 16.40 -20.76
CA SER A 303 13.20 16.22 -22.21
C SER A 303 11.80 16.41 -22.83
N LEU A 304 10.74 16.58 -22.02
CA LEU A 304 9.40 16.76 -22.54
C LEU A 304 8.99 18.24 -22.54
N SER A 305 8.67 18.78 -23.71
CA SER A 305 8.23 20.17 -23.83
C SER A 305 6.80 20.44 -23.30
N GLY A 306 6.05 19.37 -23.00
CA GLY A 306 4.63 19.42 -22.66
C GLY A 306 3.71 19.40 -23.87
N ALA A 307 4.24 19.30 -25.10
CA ALA A 307 3.47 19.17 -26.32
C ALA A 307 2.55 17.92 -26.34
N TRP A 308 2.76 16.92 -25.49
CA TRP A 308 1.81 15.81 -25.34
C TRP A 308 0.47 16.23 -24.71
N LEU A 309 0.44 17.28 -23.89
CA LEU A 309 -0.75 17.75 -23.17
C LEU A 309 -1.88 18.18 -24.12
N LYS A 310 -1.52 18.81 -25.25
CA LYS A 310 -2.48 19.17 -26.32
C LYS A 310 -3.14 17.95 -26.99
N HIS A 311 -2.69 16.72 -26.71
CA HIS A 311 -3.29 15.50 -27.25
C HIS A 311 -4.09 14.69 -26.23
N LEU A 312 -4.33 15.22 -25.03
CA LEU A 312 -5.21 14.60 -24.04
C LEU A 312 -6.61 14.35 -24.63
N ARG A 313 -7.03 13.07 -24.64
CA ARG A 313 -8.36 12.60 -25.07
C ARG A 313 -9.00 11.64 -24.06
N CYS A 314 -8.35 11.47 -22.91
CA CYS A 314 -8.78 10.59 -21.82
C CYS A 314 -9.54 11.40 -20.76
N PRO A 315 -10.43 10.79 -19.96
CA PRO A 315 -11.20 11.46 -18.92
C PRO A 315 -10.33 11.72 -17.68
N LEU A 316 -9.30 12.55 -17.85
CA LEU A 316 -8.28 12.81 -16.84
C LEU A 316 -8.91 13.49 -15.62
N GLN A 317 -8.67 12.92 -14.44
CA GLN A 317 -9.16 13.39 -13.15
C GLN A 317 -8.04 14.02 -12.32
N SER A 318 -6.80 13.56 -12.50
CA SER A 318 -5.62 14.02 -11.75
C SER A 318 -4.43 14.21 -12.68
N LEU A 319 -3.84 15.41 -12.63
CA LEU A 319 -2.59 15.74 -13.32
C LEU A 319 -1.61 16.30 -12.29
N SER A 320 -0.47 15.63 -12.13
CA SER A 320 0.61 16.05 -11.24
C SER A 320 1.90 16.22 -12.04
N LEU A 321 2.48 17.41 -12.00
CA LEU A 321 3.75 17.74 -12.65
C LEU A 321 4.70 18.33 -11.60
N GLU A 322 5.89 17.75 -11.50
CA GLU A 322 6.90 18.14 -10.52
C GLU A 322 8.26 18.34 -11.20
N MET A 323 8.90 19.48 -10.94
CA MET A 323 10.20 19.86 -11.51
C MET A 323 10.21 19.67 -13.03
N TYR A 324 9.19 20.26 -13.64
CA TYR A 324 8.84 20.06 -15.02
C TYR A 324 8.90 21.38 -15.80
N GLU A 325 9.79 21.42 -16.78
CA GLU A 325 9.99 22.57 -17.66
C GLU A 325 9.16 22.37 -18.93
N MET A 326 7.98 22.99 -18.96
CA MET A 326 7.03 22.87 -20.07
C MET A 326 6.66 24.22 -20.62
N ASN A 327 6.18 24.22 -21.86
CA ASN A 327 5.50 25.39 -22.39
C ASN A 327 4.11 25.53 -21.73
N PRO A 328 3.82 26.62 -21.01
CA PRO A 328 2.55 26.82 -20.32
C PRO A 328 1.34 26.88 -21.28
N ASP A 329 1.52 27.28 -22.53
CA ASP A 329 0.42 27.33 -23.50
C ASP A 329 -0.06 25.92 -23.86
N TYR A 330 0.85 24.93 -23.90
CA TYR A 330 0.46 23.53 -24.09
C TYR A 330 -0.27 22.97 -22.87
N LEU A 331 0.12 23.38 -21.65
CA LEU A 331 -0.61 23.05 -20.43
C LEU A 331 -2.05 23.57 -20.49
N LEU A 332 -2.23 24.86 -20.79
CA LEU A 332 -3.55 25.48 -20.86
C LEU A 332 -4.43 24.81 -21.93
N GLN A 333 -3.87 24.51 -23.10
CA GLN A 333 -4.58 23.75 -24.13
C GLN A 333 -4.97 22.36 -23.65
N GLY A 334 -4.08 21.65 -22.95
CA GLY A 334 -4.38 20.35 -22.36
C GLY A 334 -5.51 20.41 -21.33
N ILE A 335 -5.41 21.33 -20.36
CA ILE A 335 -6.43 21.55 -19.33
C ILE A 335 -7.77 21.88 -19.97
N SER A 336 -7.82 22.74 -21.00
CA SER A 336 -9.05 23.08 -21.72
C SER A 336 -9.77 21.85 -22.31
N LYS A 337 -9.05 20.75 -22.60
CA LYS A 337 -9.65 19.51 -23.12
C LYS A 337 -10.21 18.60 -22.04
N VAL A 338 -9.68 18.68 -20.82
CA VAL A 338 -10.05 17.79 -19.68
C VAL A 338 -10.70 18.53 -18.52
N HIS A 339 -11.00 19.83 -18.68
CA HIS A 339 -11.47 20.71 -17.62
C HIS A 339 -12.74 20.21 -16.91
N SER A 340 -13.61 19.47 -17.61
CA SER A 340 -14.87 18.95 -17.07
C SER A 340 -14.70 17.70 -16.19
N THR A 341 -13.61 16.94 -16.36
CA THR A 341 -13.33 15.72 -15.61
C THR A 341 -12.31 15.91 -14.50
N LEU A 342 -11.52 16.98 -14.58
CA LEU A 342 -10.40 17.25 -13.69
C LEU A 342 -10.86 17.61 -12.27
N LYS A 343 -10.26 16.96 -11.29
CA LYS A 343 -10.55 17.13 -9.85
C LYS A 343 -9.32 17.52 -9.05
N GLU A 344 -8.14 17.13 -9.54
CA GLU A 344 -6.86 17.30 -8.88
C GLU A 344 -5.85 17.90 -9.86
N LEU A 345 -5.22 18.99 -9.46
CA LEU A 345 -4.10 19.61 -10.16
C LEU A 345 -2.95 19.80 -9.18
N SER A 346 -1.76 19.38 -9.58
CA SER A 346 -0.57 19.56 -8.77
C SER A 346 0.59 20.05 -9.63
N PHE A 347 1.12 21.22 -9.28
CA PHE A 347 2.35 21.77 -9.84
C PHE A 347 3.33 22.02 -8.70
N ILE A 348 4.47 21.33 -8.76
CA ILE A 348 5.54 21.43 -7.75
C ILE A 348 6.81 21.86 -8.46
N CYS A 349 7.40 23.00 -8.08
CA CYS A 349 8.61 23.54 -8.71
C CYS A 349 8.50 23.59 -10.25
N CYS A 350 7.43 24.19 -10.77
CA CYS A 350 7.21 24.38 -12.21
C CYS A 350 7.51 25.84 -12.60
N PRO A 351 8.76 26.21 -12.92
CA PRO A 351 9.19 27.61 -13.04
C PRO A 351 8.54 28.36 -14.21
N ALA A 352 8.12 27.64 -15.26
CA ALA A 352 7.55 28.23 -16.48
C ALA A 352 6.09 28.74 -16.31
N ILE A 353 5.41 28.43 -15.19
CA ILE A 353 4.03 28.86 -14.96
C ILE A 353 4.02 30.36 -14.61
N ARG A 354 3.30 31.15 -15.39
CA ARG A 354 3.18 32.62 -15.25
C ARG A 354 1.98 33.00 -14.39
N CYS A 355 1.96 34.24 -13.91
CA CYS A 355 0.81 34.81 -13.17
C CYS A 355 -0.53 34.69 -13.92
N SER A 356 -0.54 34.95 -15.23
CA SER A 356 -1.75 34.87 -16.07
C SER A 356 -2.29 33.45 -16.20
N ASP A 357 -1.41 32.46 -16.13
CA ASP A 357 -1.77 31.05 -16.32
C ASP A 357 -2.58 30.56 -15.12
N ILE A 358 -2.24 30.96 -13.90
CA ILE A 358 -3.01 30.64 -12.67
C ILE A 358 -4.44 31.16 -12.76
N GLY A 359 -4.61 32.40 -13.22
CA GLY A 359 -5.94 32.99 -13.42
C GLY A 359 -6.76 32.22 -14.44
N THR A 360 -6.13 31.89 -15.57
CA THR A 360 -6.77 31.11 -16.64
C THR A 360 -7.15 29.70 -16.16
N ILE A 361 -6.27 29.02 -15.42
CA ILE A 361 -6.54 27.69 -14.86
C ILE A 361 -7.73 27.77 -13.90
N ALA A 362 -7.73 28.72 -12.95
CA ALA A 362 -8.82 28.86 -11.99
C ALA A 362 -10.18 29.11 -12.66
N GLU A 363 -10.19 29.80 -13.81
CA GLU A 363 -11.41 30.03 -14.60
C GLU A 363 -11.84 28.78 -15.40
N MET A 364 -10.88 28.01 -15.93
CA MET A 364 -11.16 26.79 -16.69
C MET A 364 -11.68 25.65 -15.82
N VAL A 365 -11.20 25.50 -14.58
CA VAL A 365 -11.53 24.35 -13.69
C VAL A 365 -12.21 24.77 -12.39
N PRO A 366 -13.44 25.34 -12.44
CA PRO A 366 -14.13 25.85 -11.24
C PRO A 366 -14.54 24.76 -10.23
N ASN A 367 -14.58 23.49 -10.66
CA ASN A 367 -14.97 22.34 -9.83
C ASN A 367 -13.78 21.60 -9.22
N LEU A 368 -12.58 22.18 -9.30
CA LEU A 368 -11.37 21.59 -8.74
C LEU A 368 -11.51 21.38 -7.23
N THR A 369 -11.06 20.21 -6.76
CA THR A 369 -11.16 19.80 -5.35
C THR A 369 -9.81 19.78 -4.64
N TYR A 370 -8.73 19.52 -5.38
CA TYR A 370 -7.37 19.48 -4.87
C TYR A 370 -6.48 20.33 -5.75
N LEU A 371 -5.78 21.29 -5.14
CA LEU A 371 -4.79 22.11 -5.81
C LEU A 371 -3.49 22.11 -5.03
N THR A 372 -2.39 21.79 -5.70
CA THR A 372 -1.04 21.99 -5.20
C THR A 372 -0.31 22.99 -6.10
N LEU A 373 0.20 24.06 -5.50
CA LEU A 373 1.11 25.03 -6.10
C LEU A 373 2.28 25.22 -5.12
N ALA A 374 3.15 24.22 -5.07
CA ALA A 374 4.23 24.14 -4.11
C ALA A 374 5.61 24.36 -4.76
N GLY A 375 6.59 24.75 -3.96
CA GLY A 375 7.95 25.03 -4.41
C GLY A 375 8.12 26.42 -5.04
N MET A 376 9.30 26.65 -5.60
CA MET A 376 9.67 27.94 -6.16
C MET A 376 9.00 28.20 -7.52
N PHE A 377 8.38 29.38 -7.64
CA PHE A 377 7.85 29.89 -8.89
C PHE A 377 8.44 31.28 -9.18
N SER A 378 9.52 31.33 -9.95
CA SER A 378 10.24 32.58 -10.23
C SER A 378 9.41 33.63 -10.99
N LEU A 379 8.38 33.21 -11.72
CA LEU A 379 7.53 34.07 -12.55
C LEU A 379 6.21 34.49 -11.87
N ILE A 380 5.94 34.03 -10.65
CA ILE A 380 4.73 34.38 -9.90
C ILE A 380 5.04 35.59 -9.00
N ARG A 381 4.18 36.62 -9.06
CA ARG A 381 4.31 37.87 -8.29
C ARG A 381 3.16 38.01 -7.29
N LEU A 382 3.30 38.96 -6.36
CA LEU A 382 2.29 39.28 -5.34
C LEU A 382 0.87 39.32 -5.95
N ASN A 383 -0.10 38.75 -5.24
CA ASN A 383 -1.52 38.66 -5.62
C ASN A 383 -1.86 37.71 -6.80
N ALA A 384 -0.89 37.07 -7.44
CA ALA A 384 -1.17 36.11 -8.52
C ALA A 384 -2.01 34.89 -8.08
N LEU A 385 -2.06 34.61 -6.78
CA LEU A 385 -2.88 33.54 -6.21
C LEU A 385 -4.35 33.92 -5.97
N LEU A 386 -4.72 35.21 -6.02
CA LEU A 386 -6.11 35.65 -5.78
C LEU A 386 -7.16 34.91 -6.63
N PRO A 387 -6.94 34.60 -7.92
CA PRO A 387 -7.90 33.84 -8.71
C PRO A 387 -8.26 32.46 -8.13
N ILE A 388 -7.36 31.82 -7.39
CA ILE A 388 -7.59 30.51 -6.74
C ILE A 388 -8.73 30.59 -5.73
N THR A 389 -8.91 31.75 -5.09
CA THR A 389 -10.00 31.95 -4.12
C THR A 389 -11.39 31.86 -4.75
N LYS A 390 -11.50 31.91 -6.10
CA LYS A 390 -12.75 31.65 -6.83
C LYS A 390 -13.13 30.15 -6.84
N LEU A 391 -12.22 29.24 -6.51
CA LEU A 391 -12.43 27.79 -6.52
C LEU A 391 -13.13 27.31 -5.23
N LYS A 392 -14.45 27.54 -5.16
CA LYS A 392 -15.26 27.31 -3.95
C LYS A 392 -15.38 25.84 -3.50
N ASN A 393 -15.06 24.90 -4.40
CA ASN A 393 -15.12 23.46 -4.15
C ASN A 393 -13.79 22.87 -3.66
N LEU A 394 -12.77 23.71 -3.41
CA LEU A 394 -11.49 23.22 -2.88
C LEU A 394 -11.67 22.58 -1.51
N ILE A 395 -11.18 21.35 -1.41
CA ILE A 395 -11.11 20.54 -0.19
C ILE A 395 -9.67 20.52 0.33
N ARG A 396 -8.68 20.48 -0.58
CA ARG A 396 -7.26 20.52 -0.26
C ARG A 396 -6.55 21.61 -1.07
N LEU A 397 -5.81 22.43 -0.34
CA LEU A 397 -4.93 23.44 -0.90
C LEU A 397 -3.52 23.30 -0.31
N ASP A 398 -2.55 23.13 -1.19
CA ASP A 398 -1.15 22.93 -0.81
C ASP A 398 -0.28 24.03 -1.46
N LEU A 399 0.30 24.88 -0.62
CA LEU A 399 1.08 26.06 -1.02
C LEU A 399 2.48 26.03 -0.40
N GLU A 400 2.97 24.85 -0.06
CA GLU A 400 4.29 24.68 0.54
C GLU A 400 5.39 25.39 -0.24
N GLN A 401 6.27 26.12 0.43
CA GLN A 401 7.37 26.90 -0.15
C GLN A 401 6.93 27.97 -1.15
N ASN A 402 5.66 28.38 -1.13
CA ASN A 402 5.15 29.42 -2.03
C ASN A 402 5.25 30.80 -1.36
N SER A 403 6.36 31.50 -1.60
CA SER A 403 6.64 32.83 -1.02
C SER A 403 5.67 33.94 -1.46
N VAL A 404 4.82 33.68 -2.47
CA VAL A 404 3.85 34.68 -2.95
C VAL A 404 2.61 34.76 -2.05
N VAL A 405 2.41 33.79 -1.16
CA VAL A 405 1.32 33.81 -0.19
C VAL A 405 1.45 35.04 0.71
N CYS A 406 0.34 35.77 0.87
CA CYS A 406 0.31 37.01 1.64
C CYS A 406 -0.98 37.15 2.45
N ASP A 407 -1.00 38.09 3.40
CA ASP A 407 -2.17 38.35 4.25
C ASP A 407 -3.45 38.63 3.43
N ASN A 408 -3.35 39.43 2.35
CA ASN A 408 -4.48 39.74 1.47
C ASN A 408 -5.04 38.49 0.77
N PHE A 409 -4.16 37.57 0.36
CA PHE A 409 -4.60 36.28 -0.17
C PHE A 409 -5.33 35.46 0.90
N MET A 410 -4.81 35.42 2.12
CA MET A 410 -5.46 34.71 3.23
C MET A 410 -6.84 35.28 3.56
N GLU A 411 -7.01 36.60 3.58
CA GLU A 411 -8.32 37.25 3.77
C GLU A 411 -9.35 36.77 2.73
N ASN A 412 -8.97 36.77 1.45
CA ASN A 412 -9.84 36.31 0.37
C ASN A 412 -10.08 34.79 0.42
N LEU A 413 -9.07 34.00 0.81
CA LEU A 413 -9.17 32.56 0.91
C LEU A 413 -10.22 32.15 1.96
N VAL A 414 -10.15 32.72 3.16
CA VAL A 414 -11.06 32.37 4.25
C VAL A 414 -12.49 32.86 4.05
N GLU A 415 -12.69 33.85 3.17
CA GLU A 415 -14.02 34.34 2.79
C GLU A 415 -14.71 33.46 1.74
N ASN A 416 -13.94 32.85 0.83
CA ASN A 416 -14.49 32.17 -0.34
C ASN A 416 -14.36 30.64 -0.32
N CYS A 417 -13.38 30.08 0.40
CA CYS A 417 -13.04 28.65 0.38
C CYS A 417 -13.40 27.95 1.71
N SER A 418 -14.66 28.04 2.13
CA SER A 418 -15.13 27.46 3.41
C SER A 418 -15.19 25.92 3.45
N SER A 419 -15.08 25.27 2.29
CA SER A 419 -15.05 23.81 2.15
C SER A 419 -13.68 23.18 2.45
N LEU A 420 -12.64 24.00 2.70
CA LEU A 420 -11.29 23.51 2.93
C LEU A 420 -11.21 22.63 4.17
N MET A 421 -10.67 21.43 3.97
CA MET A 421 -10.39 20.45 5.02
C MET A 421 -8.89 20.22 5.22
N HIS A 422 -8.08 20.48 4.18
CA HIS A 422 -6.62 20.33 4.20
C HIS A 422 -5.95 21.60 3.70
N LEU A 423 -5.05 22.16 4.51
CA LEU A 423 -4.28 23.35 4.15
C LEU A 423 -2.81 23.15 4.51
N ASN A 424 -1.91 23.40 3.56
CA ASN A 424 -0.47 23.43 3.78
C ASN A 424 0.08 24.82 3.44
N LEU A 425 0.66 25.48 4.44
CA LEU A 425 1.32 26.79 4.38
C LEU A 425 2.77 26.68 4.87
N SER A 426 3.40 25.51 4.74
CA SER A 426 4.75 25.30 5.25
C SER A 426 5.76 26.10 4.42
N GLY A 427 6.71 26.78 5.06
CA GLY A 427 7.75 27.57 4.38
C GLY A 427 7.25 28.71 3.49
N THR A 428 6.08 29.31 3.76
CA THR A 428 5.54 30.42 2.95
C THR A 428 6.04 31.81 3.35
N ASP A 429 6.97 31.92 4.30
CA ASP A 429 7.40 33.16 4.94
C ASP A 429 8.71 33.77 4.42
N HIS A 430 9.36 33.14 3.43
CA HIS A 430 10.63 33.60 2.83
C HIS A 430 10.65 35.06 2.39
N SER A 431 9.50 35.63 2.04
CA SER A 431 9.38 37.03 1.61
C SER A 431 8.68 37.94 2.63
N TYR A 432 8.41 37.45 3.84
CA TYR A 432 7.69 38.15 4.92
C TYR A 432 6.31 38.72 4.53
N ASN A 433 5.71 38.22 3.44
CA ASN A 433 4.42 38.69 2.93
C ASN A 433 3.23 38.11 3.70
N LEU A 434 3.40 36.88 4.22
CA LEU A 434 2.46 36.26 5.14
C LEU A 434 2.93 36.51 6.58
N THR A 435 2.17 37.33 7.30
CA THR A 435 2.50 37.74 8.67
C THR A 435 1.65 36.98 9.69
N GLU A 436 1.88 37.24 10.98
CA GLU A 436 1.04 36.74 12.08
C GLU A 436 -0.45 37.05 11.87
N LYS A 437 -0.78 38.18 11.22
CA LYS A 437 -2.16 38.56 10.91
C LYS A 437 -2.80 37.56 9.94
N GLY A 438 -2.13 37.24 8.84
CA GLY A 438 -2.60 36.26 7.87
C GLY A 438 -2.72 34.85 8.45
N LEU A 439 -1.75 34.43 9.26
CA LEU A 439 -1.82 33.12 9.95
C LEU A 439 -2.99 33.03 10.93
N THR A 440 -3.29 34.12 11.65
CA THR A 440 -4.42 34.16 12.60
C THR A 440 -5.76 33.94 11.87
N LEU A 441 -5.88 34.34 10.60
CA LEU A 441 -7.09 34.14 9.81
C LEU A 441 -7.40 32.66 9.55
N VAL A 442 -6.41 31.76 9.61
CA VAL A 442 -6.62 30.30 9.46
C VAL A 442 -7.66 29.79 10.47
N ALA A 443 -7.78 30.42 11.64
CA ALA A 443 -8.81 30.10 12.63
C ALA A 443 -10.26 30.26 12.12
N ARG A 444 -10.48 30.97 11.00
CA ARG A 444 -11.79 31.11 10.35
C ARG A 444 -12.18 29.88 9.50
N LEU A 445 -11.23 29.02 9.15
CA LEU A 445 -11.46 27.78 8.39
C LEU A 445 -11.84 26.62 9.32
N THR A 446 -13.01 26.68 9.94
CA THR A 446 -13.43 25.76 11.02
C THR A 446 -13.66 24.31 10.58
N ASN A 447 -13.71 24.04 9.27
CA ASN A 447 -13.81 22.70 8.70
C ASN A 447 -12.45 21.99 8.53
N LEU A 448 -11.34 22.67 8.84
CA LEU A 448 -10.01 22.07 8.73
C LEU A 448 -9.88 20.84 9.62
N THR A 449 -9.43 19.75 8.99
CA THR A 449 -9.06 18.49 9.64
C THR A 449 -7.55 18.27 9.59
N HIS A 450 -6.87 18.81 8.58
CA HIS A 450 -5.41 18.71 8.43
C HIS A 450 -4.84 20.10 8.17
N LEU A 451 -3.87 20.49 8.98
CA LEU A 451 -3.17 21.76 8.84
C LEU A 451 -1.66 21.50 8.94
N ARG A 452 -0.91 22.02 7.97
CA ARG A 452 0.57 22.02 7.99
C ARG A 452 1.05 23.46 7.93
N ILE A 453 1.81 23.87 8.92
CA ILE A 453 2.51 25.16 9.00
C ILE A 453 3.91 24.85 9.54
N ALA A 454 4.67 24.03 8.80
CA ALA A 454 6.04 23.69 9.16
C ALA A 454 7.02 24.77 8.68
N CYS A 455 8.17 24.88 9.36
CA CYS A 455 9.27 25.79 9.02
C CYS A 455 8.79 27.23 8.76
N HIS A 456 7.91 27.73 9.63
CA HIS A 456 7.36 29.07 9.52
C HIS A 456 7.73 29.89 10.77
N ASP A 457 8.59 30.90 10.61
CA ASP A 457 9.12 31.76 11.66
C ASP A 457 8.08 32.72 12.25
N GLY A 458 7.03 33.02 11.48
CA GLY A 458 5.88 33.79 11.95
C GLY A 458 4.97 33.05 12.94
N LEU A 459 5.08 31.72 13.10
CA LEU A 459 4.16 30.95 13.94
C LEU A 459 4.59 30.99 15.41
N ASN A 460 3.68 31.36 16.32
CA ASN A 460 3.93 31.51 17.75
C ASN A 460 2.74 31.01 18.61
N ASP A 461 2.94 30.95 19.93
CA ASP A 461 1.95 30.40 20.88
C ASP A 461 0.61 31.16 20.91
N ASN A 462 0.61 32.48 20.67
CA ASN A 462 -0.63 33.27 20.60
C ASN A 462 -1.49 32.86 19.40
N ILE A 463 -0.85 32.56 18.27
CA ILE A 463 -1.53 32.05 17.08
C ILE A 463 -2.04 30.64 17.37
N LEU A 464 -1.23 29.75 17.94
CA LEU A 464 -1.65 28.38 18.31
C LEU A 464 -2.86 28.40 19.25
N LYS A 465 -2.88 29.29 20.25
CA LYS A 465 -4.03 29.50 21.13
C LYS A 465 -5.28 29.96 20.37
N THR A 466 -5.13 30.83 19.38
CA THR A 466 -6.25 31.29 18.56
C THR A 466 -6.80 30.16 17.69
N LEU A 467 -5.91 29.37 17.06
CA LEU A 467 -6.26 28.19 16.28
C LEU A 467 -6.96 27.14 17.15
N SER A 468 -6.41 26.83 18.33
CA SER A 468 -6.95 25.81 19.24
C SER A 468 -8.37 26.14 19.71
N ASN A 469 -8.69 27.43 19.86
CA ASN A 469 -10.01 27.90 20.24
C ASN A 469 -11.08 27.73 19.15
N LYS A 470 -10.70 27.69 17.87
CA LYS A 470 -11.65 27.66 16.75
C LYS A 470 -11.66 26.33 15.97
N LEU A 471 -10.51 25.69 15.78
CA LEU A 471 -10.36 24.51 14.92
C LEU A 471 -10.68 23.20 15.68
N LYS A 472 -11.97 22.98 15.97
CA LYS A 472 -12.45 21.82 16.75
C LYS A 472 -12.50 20.50 15.98
N ASN A 473 -12.40 20.56 14.65
CA ASN A 473 -12.37 19.39 13.77
C ASN A 473 -10.95 18.95 13.40
N LEU A 474 -9.93 19.63 13.93
CA LEU A 474 -8.54 19.35 13.59
C LEU A 474 -8.14 17.96 14.08
N LYS A 475 -7.65 17.13 13.16
CA LYS A 475 -7.19 15.76 13.36
C LYS A 475 -5.68 15.63 13.23
N HIS A 476 -5.08 16.35 12.29
CA HIS A 476 -3.64 16.30 12.05
C HIS A 476 -3.08 17.71 11.99
N LEU A 477 -2.05 17.97 12.82
CA LEU A 477 -1.34 19.24 12.84
C LEU A 477 0.17 18.98 12.70
N ASP A 478 0.79 19.59 11.70
CA ASP A 478 2.24 19.57 11.52
C ASP A 478 2.82 20.97 11.73
N LEU A 479 3.67 21.09 12.74
CA LEU A 479 4.37 22.30 13.16
C LEU A 479 5.89 22.15 13.07
N THR A 480 6.39 21.14 12.34
CA THR A 480 7.81 20.79 12.30
C THR A 480 8.70 22.01 12.07
N GLY A 481 9.76 22.17 12.86
CA GLY A 481 10.77 23.21 12.65
C GLY A 481 10.34 24.64 12.99
N CYS A 482 9.14 24.87 13.54
CA CYS A 482 8.73 26.19 14.01
C CYS A 482 9.42 26.57 15.33
N GLN A 483 10.42 27.45 15.28
CA GLN A 483 11.29 27.72 16.44
C GLN A 483 10.66 28.59 17.54
N LYS A 484 9.60 29.36 17.24
CA LYS A 484 8.95 30.27 18.19
C LYS A 484 7.78 29.66 18.96
N ILE A 485 7.44 28.40 18.70
CA ILE A 485 6.43 27.68 19.49
C ILE A 485 7.07 27.07 20.74
N THR A 486 6.34 27.04 21.84
CA THR A 486 6.78 26.43 23.10
C THR A 486 5.75 25.43 23.62
N ASP A 487 6.03 24.85 24.79
CA ASP A 487 5.09 23.97 25.48
C ASP A 487 3.73 24.64 25.71
N GLU A 488 3.67 25.95 25.98
CA GLU A 488 2.42 26.67 26.26
C GLU A 488 1.43 26.57 25.08
N GLY A 489 1.89 26.88 23.86
CA GLY A 489 1.05 26.81 22.67
C GLY A 489 0.63 25.38 22.30
N CYS A 490 1.53 24.41 22.48
CA CYS A 490 1.23 23.01 22.20
C CYS A 490 0.22 22.42 23.20
N ILE A 491 0.32 22.78 24.48
CA ILE A 491 -0.64 22.38 25.52
C ILE A 491 -2.04 22.92 25.20
N GLU A 492 -2.15 24.17 24.75
CA GLU A 492 -3.44 24.74 24.30
C GLU A 492 -4.05 23.95 23.14
N ILE A 493 -3.25 23.53 22.16
CA ILE A 493 -3.70 22.67 21.06
C ILE A 493 -4.20 21.32 21.58
N ILE A 494 -3.40 20.65 22.41
CA ILE A 494 -3.72 19.33 22.97
C ILE A 494 -5.02 19.39 23.79
N ASN A 495 -5.20 20.42 24.61
CA ASN A 495 -6.40 20.62 25.43
C ASN A 495 -7.65 20.91 24.60
N ASN A 496 -7.56 21.81 23.61
CA ASN A 496 -8.73 22.41 22.98
C ASN A 496 -9.16 21.74 21.66
N CYS A 497 -8.24 21.14 20.90
CA CYS A 497 -8.54 20.45 19.64
C CYS A 497 -8.93 19.00 19.92
N THR A 498 -10.14 18.74 20.43
CA THR A 498 -10.57 17.43 20.97
C THR A 498 -10.61 16.27 19.97
N GLN A 499 -10.50 16.50 18.67
CA GLN A 499 -10.43 15.46 17.63
C GLN A 499 -9.01 15.18 17.14
N LEU A 500 -7.98 15.77 17.75
CA LEU A 500 -6.59 15.62 17.31
C LEU A 500 -6.10 14.17 17.44
N GLU A 501 -5.75 13.57 16.31
CA GLU A 501 -5.23 12.22 16.16
C GLU A 501 -3.70 12.23 16.00
N SER A 502 -3.12 13.30 15.43
CA SER A 502 -1.68 13.44 15.21
C SER A 502 -1.20 14.88 15.43
N LEU A 503 -0.09 15.03 16.16
CA LEU A 503 0.62 16.28 16.35
C LEU A 503 2.12 16.08 16.07
N ASN A 504 2.66 16.78 15.08
CA ASN A 504 4.09 16.78 14.80
C ASN A 504 4.71 18.11 15.24
N VAL A 505 5.63 18.04 16.20
CA VAL A 505 6.40 19.15 16.78
C VAL A 505 7.91 18.89 16.68
N SER A 506 8.31 18.05 15.72
CA SER A 506 9.71 17.72 15.50
C SER A 506 10.53 18.97 15.22
N ARG A 507 11.78 19.01 15.71
CA ARG A 507 12.70 20.15 15.57
C ARG A 507 12.14 21.48 16.12
N CYS A 508 11.17 21.45 17.03
CA CYS A 508 10.66 22.63 17.74
C CYS A 508 11.25 22.74 19.16
N ASN A 509 11.13 23.90 19.80
CA ASN A 509 11.61 24.13 21.17
C ASN A 509 10.62 23.59 22.23
N ILE A 510 10.38 22.29 22.20
CA ILE A 510 9.42 21.56 23.05
C ILE A 510 10.16 20.68 24.07
N THR A 511 9.61 20.56 25.27
CA THR A 511 10.15 19.76 26.38
C THR A 511 9.19 18.65 26.80
N ASN A 512 9.57 17.87 27.82
CA ASN A 512 8.71 16.86 28.44
C ASN A 512 7.36 17.41 28.90
N THR A 513 7.26 18.72 29.19
CA THR A 513 6.04 19.38 29.67
C THR A 513 4.84 19.14 28.74
N THR A 514 5.03 19.26 27.42
CA THR A 514 3.97 18.98 26.44
C THR A 514 3.51 17.52 26.48
N MET A 515 4.46 16.58 26.61
CA MET A 515 4.16 15.15 26.66
C MET A 515 3.43 14.77 27.96
N LEU A 516 3.88 15.34 29.09
CA LEU A 516 3.26 15.13 30.39
C LEU A 516 1.82 15.68 30.42
N ALA A 517 1.56 16.83 29.80
CA ALA A 517 0.20 17.37 29.68
C ALA A 517 -0.71 16.42 28.87
N ALA A 518 -0.22 15.83 27.78
CA ALA A 518 -0.96 14.83 27.02
C ALA A 518 -1.27 13.59 27.86
N ILE A 519 -0.29 13.09 28.61
CA ILE A 519 -0.41 11.96 29.53
C ILE A 519 -1.46 12.24 30.60
N GLU A 520 -1.38 13.39 31.26
CA GLU A 520 -2.30 13.81 32.32
C GLU A 520 -3.76 13.85 31.82
N LEU A 521 -4.00 14.34 30.60
CA LEU A 521 -5.35 14.31 30.01
C LEU A 521 -5.89 12.88 29.84
N ALA A 522 -5.06 11.95 29.37
CA ALA A 522 -5.48 10.56 29.24
C ALA A 522 -5.76 9.91 30.59
N GLU A 523 -4.95 10.22 31.62
CA GLU A 523 -5.18 9.77 32.99
C GLU A 523 -6.49 10.31 33.58
N ASN A 524 -6.84 11.57 33.25
CA ASN A 524 -8.07 12.22 33.66
C ASN A 524 -9.32 11.77 32.86
N GLY A 525 -9.21 10.69 32.08
CA GLY A 525 -10.33 10.04 31.40
C GLY A 525 -10.52 10.43 29.93
N CYS A 526 -9.65 11.29 29.37
CA CYS A 526 -9.66 11.63 27.94
C CYS A 526 -9.03 10.50 27.11
N LYS A 527 -9.83 9.47 26.80
CA LYS A 527 -9.40 8.26 26.06
C LYS A 527 -9.28 8.46 24.54
N ARG A 528 -8.85 9.64 24.11
CA ARG A 528 -8.58 9.92 22.70
C ARG A 528 -7.24 9.32 22.30
N LYS A 529 -7.20 8.68 21.13
CA LYS A 529 -5.94 8.25 20.51
C LYS A 529 -5.23 9.44 19.89
N ILE A 530 -4.05 9.77 20.40
CA ILE A 530 -3.17 10.80 19.84
C ILE A 530 -1.77 10.24 19.63
N HIS A 531 -1.22 10.52 18.45
CA HIS A 531 0.16 10.28 18.12
C HIS A 531 0.94 11.60 18.12
N ILE A 532 2.00 11.69 18.92
CA ILE A 532 2.84 12.88 19.01
C ILE A 532 4.22 12.54 18.50
N ILE A 533 4.69 13.27 17.48
CA ILE A 533 6.02 13.13 16.89
C ILE A 533 6.86 14.32 17.38
N ALA A 534 7.94 14.04 18.10
CA ALA A 534 8.77 15.02 18.79
C ALA A 534 10.27 14.77 18.57
N GLY A 535 10.66 14.22 17.43
CA GLY A 535 12.07 14.00 17.10
C GLY A 535 12.85 15.30 16.98
N GLY A 536 14.09 15.32 17.46
CA GLY A 536 14.94 16.52 17.45
C GLY A 536 14.45 17.66 18.35
N THR A 537 13.63 17.36 19.37
CA THR A 537 13.23 18.30 20.43
C THR A 537 14.06 18.10 21.70
N ARG A 538 13.71 18.77 22.81
CA ARG A 538 14.37 18.63 24.11
C ARG A 538 13.64 17.63 25.03
N VAL A 539 12.83 16.75 24.45
CA VAL A 539 12.11 15.70 25.19
C VAL A 539 13.08 14.60 25.58
N ASP A 540 13.22 14.36 26.88
CA ASP A 540 13.97 13.24 27.43
C ASP A 540 13.07 12.00 27.54
N PRO A 541 13.33 10.90 26.80
CA PRO A 541 12.52 9.69 26.89
C PRO A 541 12.57 9.02 28.28
N ASP A 542 13.65 9.22 29.05
CA ASP A 542 13.82 8.57 30.36
C ASP A 542 12.88 9.16 31.42
N GLU A 543 12.41 10.39 31.22
CA GLU A 543 11.44 11.05 32.10
C GLU A 543 9.98 10.72 31.74
N LEU A 544 9.73 10.01 30.64
CA LEU A 544 8.37 9.71 30.16
C LEU A 544 7.87 8.35 30.66
N ILE A 545 7.15 8.37 31.78
CA ILE A 545 6.53 7.16 32.35
C ILE A 545 5.09 7.03 31.84
N ILE A 546 4.88 6.23 30.80
CA ILE A 546 3.55 5.94 30.24
C ILE A 546 2.98 4.65 30.86
N LYS A 547 1.96 4.80 31.72
CA LYS A 547 1.28 3.67 32.37
C LYS A 547 0.62 2.73 31.34
N PRO A 548 0.61 1.40 31.55
CA PRO A 548 0.05 0.43 30.60
C PRO A 548 -1.40 0.71 30.18
N GLU A 549 -2.20 1.29 31.07
CA GLU A 549 -3.62 1.58 30.86
C GLU A 549 -3.85 2.70 29.84
N ILE A 550 -2.89 3.63 29.71
CA ILE A 550 -2.99 4.78 28.78
C ILE A 550 -2.24 4.56 27.46
N ARG A 551 -1.33 3.58 27.38
CA ARG A 551 -0.56 3.25 26.15
C ARG A 551 -1.41 3.08 24.88
N PRO A 552 -2.64 2.51 24.91
CA PRO A 552 -3.47 2.41 23.70
C PRO A 552 -3.98 3.76 23.16
N TYR A 553 -3.85 4.83 23.94
CA TYR A 553 -4.38 6.16 23.64
C TYR A 553 -3.29 7.19 23.36
N ILE A 554 -2.06 6.99 23.84
CA ILE A 554 -0.95 7.92 23.60
C ILE A 554 0.22 7.16 22.99
N ASN A 555 0.63 7.60 21.81
CA ASN A 555 1.85 7.14 21.17
C ASN A 555 2.80 8.33 20.96
N ILE A 556 3.93 8.33 21.68
CA ILE A 556 4.96 9.38 21.56
C ILE A 556 6.15 8.81 20.81
N ASP A 557 6.49 9.41 19.68
CA ASP A 557 7.64 9.07 18.86
C ASP A 557 8.68 10.19 18.89
N ILE A 558 9.83 9.89 19.47
CA ILE A 558 10.96 10.82 19.62
C ILE A 558 12.10 10.42 18.67
N GLN A 559 11.99 9.27 18.00
CA GLN A 559 13.03 8.74 17.11
C GLN A 559 12.86 9.28 15.70
N THR A 560 11.62 9.46 15.25
CA THR A 560 11.34 9.96 13.91
C THR A 560 11.72 11.43 13.81
N ILE A 561 12.81 11.70 13.10
CA ILE A 561 13.15 13.01 12.55
C ILE A 561 12.77 12.94 11.06
N ILE A 562 11.64 13.52 10.67
CA ILE A 562 11.23 13.51 9.27
C ILE A 562 12.23 14.36 8.47
N SER A 563 13.03 13.71 7.63
CA SER A 563 14.15 14.27 6.86
C SER A 563 13.72 14.96 5.55
N GLN A 564 12.42 15.17 5.31
CA GLN A 564 11.92 15.78 4.05
C GLN A 564 12.44 17.21 3.78
N LEU A 565 13.16 17.81 4.72
CA LEU A 565 13.66 19.18 4.64
C LEU A 565 15.19 19.25 4.41
N ASP A 566 15.93 18.16 4.54
CA ASP A 566 17.41 18.22 4.50
C ASP A 566 17.98 18.24 3.06
N GLU A 567 17.16 18.15 2.01
CA GLU A 567 17.62 18.25 0.59
C GLU A 567 17.44 19.63 -0.05
N PHE A 568 16.82 20.61 0.62
CA PHE A 568 16.55 21.94 0.01
C PHE A 568 17.11 23.14 0.79
N TYR A 569 17.60 22.95 2.01
CA TYR A 569 18.06 24.05 2.87
C TYR A 569 19.58 24.14 3.07
N ASP A 570 20.35 23.20 2.55
CA ASP A 570 21.82 23.28 2.52
C ASP A 570 22.32 23.82 1.18
N SER A 571 22.06 25.11 0.89
CA SER A 571 22.91 25.87 -0.03
C SER A 571 22.83 27.38 0.17
N ASP A 572 22.87 27.89 1.39
CA ASP A 572 23.13 29.33 1.59
C ASP A 572 23.92 29.56 2.88
N ASN A 573 25.16 29.08 2.86
CA ASN A 573 26.24 29.75 3.58
C ASN A 573 27.54 29.56 2.77
N ASP A 574 28.16 30.68 2.44
CA ASP A 574 29.44 30.84 1.72
C ASP A 574 29.43 30.55 0.21
N ASN A 575 29.02 31.54 -0.59
CA ASN A 575 30.02 32.29 -1.36
C ASN A 575 29.49 33.62 -1.87
N SER A 576 30.21 34.65 -1.46
CA SER A 576 30.24 35.98 -2.04
C SER A 576 30.52 35.94 -3.55
N ASP A 577 29.88 36.89 -4.25
CA ASP A 577 30.42 37.57 -5.42
C ASP A 577 30.48 36.76 -6.72
N LEU A 578 29.35 36.70 -7.45
CA LEU A 578 29.40 36.68 -8.91
C LEU A 578 28.31 37.60 -9.49
N SER A 579 28.80 38.60 -10.19
CA SER A 579 28.09 39.61 -10.95
C SER A 579 27.09 39.00 -11.94
N LEU A 580 25.88 39.57 -11.93
CA LEU A 580 25.02 39.71 -13.10
C LEU A 580 25.86 40.27 -14.25
N ASP A 581 26.10 39.47 -15.29
CA ASP A 581 26.26 39.87 -16.70
C ASP A 581 26.81 38.66 -17.48
N ASP A 582 25.93 37.97 -18.23
CA ASP A 582 26.19 37.30 -19.51
C ASP A 582 24.96 36.46 -19.90
N TYR A 583 23.91 37.17 -20.32
CA TYR A 583 22.95 36.63 -21.27
C TYR A 583 23.47 37.00 -22.65
N ASP A 584 23.96 36.03 -23.41
CA ASP A 584 23.84 35.98 -24.87
C ASP A 584 24.47 34.67 -25.41
N ILE A 585 23.95 34.23 -26.56
CA ILE A 585 24.43 33.14 -27.43
C ILE A 585 23.82 31.76 -27.12
N TYR A 586 22.68 31.43 -27.76
CA TYR A 586 22.67 30.63 -29.00
C TYR A 586 21.31 30.79 -29.69
N ASP A 587 21.34 31.51 -30.80
CA ASP A 587 20.31 31.58 -31.84
C ASP A 587 20.62 30.53 -32.92
N ASP A 588 19.59 30.19 -33.70
CA ASP A 588 19.58 29.49 -34.99
C ASP A 588 19.85 27.97 -35.05
N GLU A 589 18.77 27.17 -35.10
CA GLU A 589 18.29 26.61 -36.39
C GLU A 589 16.95 25.88 -36.20
N ALA A 590 15.85 26.59 -36.49
CA ALA A 590 14.52 26.03 -36.59
C ALA A 590 14.34 25.32 -37.95
N GLY A 591 14.56 24.01 -37.97
CA GLY A 591 14.17 23.13 -39.06
C GLY A 591 12.71 22.68 -38.93
N TYR A 592 11.82 23.33 -39.67
CA TYR A 592 10.46 22.86 -39.97
C TYR A 592 10.50 21.45 -40.59
N TYR A 593 9.86 20.47 -39.96
CA TYR A 593 9.41 19.26 -40.65
C TYR A 593 7.97 18.94 -40.22
N ASP A 594 7.03 19.35 -41.08
CA ASP A 594 5.74 18.72 -41.24
C ASP A 594 5.96 17.25 -41.62
N PHE A 595 5.41 16.30 -40.86
CA PHE A 595 5.29 14.93 -41.33
C PHE A 595 3.82 14.56 -41.43
N PHE A 596 3.42 14.32 -42.68
CA PHE A 596 2.13 13.80 -43.11
C PHE A 596 1.85 12.42 -42.51
N ASP A 597 0.57 12.19 -42.23
CA ASP A 597 -0.01 10.85 -42.11
C ASP A 597 0.42 10.00 -43.32
N SER A 598 1.08 8.88 -43.06
CA SER A 598 1.09 7.74 -43.99
C SER A 598 1.18 6.45 -43.18
N ASP A 599 0.11 5.66 -43.33
CA ASP A 599 0.04 4.25 -42.99
C ASP A 599 1.06 3.49 -43.85
N GLU A 600 2.04 2.84 -43.24
CA GLU A 600 2.71 1.69 -43.85
C GLU A 600 2.98 0.62 -42.79
N ASP A 601 2.36 -0.53 -43.03
CA ASP A 601 2.60 -1.81 -42.39
C ASP A 601 4.05 -2.26 -42.66
N ASP A 602 4.83 -2.43 -41.60
CA ASP A 602 6.10 -3.17 -41.68
C ASP A 602 6.01 -4.38 -40.74
N ASP A 603 5.65 -5.52 -41.36
CA ASP A 603 5.77 -6.86 -40.81
C ASP A 603 7.25 -7.18 -40.54
N PHE A 604 7.65 -7.16 -39.27
CA PHE A 604 8.89 -7.78 -38.82
C PHE A 604 8.57 -8.97 -37.92
N HIS A 605 8.70 -10.16 -38.50
CA HIS A 605 8.75 -11.43 -37.79
C HIS A 605 9.87 -11.40 -36.75
N TYR A 606 9.51 -11.30 -35.48
CA TYR A 606 10.36 -11.74 -34.39
C TYR A 606 10.28 -13.26 -34.34
N SER A 607 11.40 -13.92 -34.64
CA SER A 607 11.59 -15.36 -34.45
C SER A 607 11.26 -15.76 -33.02
N ASP A 608 10.41 -16.75 -32.88
CA ASP A 608 10.10 -17.43 -31.62
C ASP A 608 11.39 -17.87 -30.93
N TYR A 609 11.63 -17.36 -29.73
CA TYR A 609 12.58 -17.94 -28.80
C TYR A 609 11.80 -18.77 -27.79
N ASP A 610 12.02 -20.08 -27.86
CA ASP A 610 11.45 -21.09 -26.99
C ASP A 610 11.67 -20.75 -25.51
N ALA A 611 10.57 -20.74 -24.75
CA ALA A 611 10.54 -20.44 -23.32
C ALA A 611 10.74 -21.68 -22.44
N ALA A 612 11.41 -22.72 -22.95
CA ALA A 612 11.69 -23.96 -22.23
C ALA A 612 13.21 -24.15 -22.12
N GLY A 613 13.83 -23.66 -21.06
CA GLY A 613 15.26 -23.91 -20.85
C GLY A 613 15.98 -23.24 -19.68
N TRP A 614 15.31 -22.47 -18.82
CA TRP A 614 16.00 -21.65 -17.80
C TRP A 614 15.75 -22.10 -16.36
N PHE A 615 15.74 -23.42 -16.10
CA PHE A 615 15.53 -23.97 -14.74
C PHE A 615 16.78 -24.59 -14.09
N PHE A 616 17.98 -24.26 -14.55
CA PHE A 616 19.20 -24.66 -13.86
C PHE A 616 20.12 -23.46 -13.65
N HIS A 617 20.40 -23.19 -12.37
CA HIS A 617 21.26 -22.15 -11.80
C HIS A 617 20.62 -20.79 -11.53
N ILE A 618 20.04 -20.64 -10.34
CA ILE A 618 20.38 -19.63 -9.32
C ILE A 618 20.16 -20.27 -7.95
#